data_AF-A0A535ID82-F1
#
_entry.id   AF-A0A535ID82-F1
#
_cell.length_a   1.000
_cell.length_b   1.000
_cell.length_c   1.000
_cell.angle_alpha   90.00
_cell.angle_beta   90.00
_cell.angle_gamma   90.00
#
_symmetry.space_group_name_H-M   'P 1'
#
loop_
_entity.id
_entity.type
_entity.pdbx_description
1 polymer ?
#
loop_
_entity_poly.entity_id
_entity_poly.type
_entity_poly.pdbx_seq_one_letter_code
_entity_poly.pdbx_strand_id
1 'polypeptide(L)'
;AAAYYWIPKMTGRLLSEKIGVVQFFTFFIGFNMAFYPMHQLGLEGMPRRTYHYVQSPEWGMLNLISTIGVYIIALSVSMFIFNVVKSVVLKGGKVADDDPWNADTLEWATTSPPPPYNFARIPVVHSARPLKEDVPH
;
A
#
# COMPACT_ATOMS: atom_id res chain seq x y z
N ALA A 1 1.64 -1.82 1.62
CA ALA A 1 2.13 -2.20 2.96
C ALA A 1 2.73 -1.00 3.69
N ALA A 2 3.92 -0.51 3.30
CA ALA A 2 4.64 0.59 3.95
C ALA A 2 3.77 1.82 4.27
N ALA A 3 3.01 2.32 3.28
CA ALA A 3 2.16 3.49 3.47
C ALA A 3 1.13 3.30 4.60
N TYR A 4 0.43 2.16 4.65
CA TYR A 4 -0.54 1.89 5.71
C TYR A 4 0.11 1.77 7.10
N TYR A 5 1.35 1.29 7.15
CA TYR A 5 2.10 1.13 8.40
C TYR A 5 2.62 2.46 8.94
N TRP A 6 3.29 3.29 8.12
CA TRP A 6 3.95 4.52 8.58
C TRP A 6 3.16 5.82 8.40
N ILE A 7 2.05 5.86 7.65
CA ILE A 7 1.20 7.08 7.59
C ILE A 7 0.74 7.55 8.97
N PRO A 8 0.32 6.68 9.90
CA PRO A 8 0.00 7.08 11.27
C PRO A 8 1.18 7.75 11.95
N LYS A 9 2.41 7.26 11.72
CA LYS A 9 3.62 7.85 12.28
C LYS A 9 3.93 9.23 11.70
N MET A 10 3.70 9.43 10.41
CA MET A 10 3.99 10.71 9.75
C MET A 10 2.91 11.77 10.01
N THR A 11 1.66 11.35 10.24
CA THR A 11 0.49 12.26 10.22
C THR A 11 -0.30 12.29 11.52
N GLY A 12 -0.02 11.38 12.45
CA GLY A 12 -0.77 11.21 13.70
C GLY A 12 -2.19 10.64 13.50
N ARG A 13 -2.52 10.09 12.32
CA ARG A 13 -3.86 9.55 12.03
C ARG A 13 -3.86 8.20 11.34
N LEU A 14 -4.79 7.35 11.77
CA LEU A 14 -5.02 6.05 11.19
C LEU A 14 -5.85 6.14 9.89
N LEU A 15 -5.41 5.37 8.88
CA LEU A 15 -6.20 5.14 7.68
C LEU A 15 -7.40 4.24 8.00
N SER A 16 -8.47 4.35 7.21
CA SER A 16 -9.61 3.45 7.37
C SER A 16 -9.25 2.03 6.91
N GLU A 17 -9.31 1.07 7.83
CA GLU A 17 -9.07 -0.34 7.55
C GLU A 17 -10.10 -0.92 6.56
N LYS A 18 -11.39 -0.59 6.73
CA LYS A 18 -12.45 -1.04 5.81
C LYS A 18 -12.17 -0.64 4.36
N ILE A 19 -11.78 0.61 4.14
CA ILE A 19 -11.42 1.10 2.80
C ILE A 19 -10.14 0.42 2.32
N GLY A 20 -9.16 0.22 3.21
CA GLY A 20 -7.91 -0.48 2.88
C GLY A 20 -8.10 -1.93 2.45
N VAL A 21 -8.99 -2.68 3.12
CA VAL A 21 -9.31 -4.05 2.75
C VAL A 21 -9.98 -4.11 1.37
N VAL A 22 -10.97 -3.25 1.11
CA VAL A 22 -11.61 -3.16 -0.22
C VAL A 22 -10.58 -2.79 -1.28
N GLN A 23 -9.77 -1.77 -1.03
CA GLN A 23 -8.70 -1.31 -1.92
C GLN A 23 -7.71 -2.44 -2.25
N PHE A 24 -7.30 -3.23 -1.25
CA PHE A 24 -6.43 -4.39 -1.44
C PHE A 24 -7.05 -5.44 -2.35
N PHE A 25 -8.30 -5.87 -2.10
CA PHE A 25 -8.95 -6.88 -2.94
C PHE A 25 -9.21 -6.38 -4.37
N THR A 26 -9.63 -5.12 -4.53
CA THR A 26 -9.77 -4.50 -5.86
C THR A 26 -8.44 -4.47 -6.60
N PHE A 27 -7.34 -4.11 -5.92
CA PHE A 27 -6.00 -4.15 -6.53
C PHE A 27 -5.62 -5.56 -6.93
N PHE A 28 -5.79 -6.54 -6.04
CA PHE A 28 -5.41 -7.92 -6.27
C PHE A 28 -6.15 -8.54 -7.46
N ILE A 29 -7.47 -8.33 -7.55
CA ILE A 29 -8.28 -8.79 -8.68
C ILE A 29 -7.84 -8.08 -9.97
N GLY A 30 -7.69 -6.76 -9.94
CA GLY A 30 -7.26 -5.98 -11.11
C GLY A 30 -5.87 -6.39 -11.61
N PHE A 31 -4.93 -6.63 -10.69
CA PHE A 31 -3.58 -7.09 -11.00
C PHE A 31 -3.59 -8.46 -11.70
N ASN A 32 -4.30 -9.44 -11.15
CA ASN A 32 -4.41 -10.74 -11.80
C ASN A 32 -5.07 -10.63 -13.17
N MET A 33 -6.15 -9.85 -13.30
CA MET A 33 -6.83 -9.66 -14.58
C MET A 33 -5.96 -8.93 -15.61
N ALA A 34 -5.12 -7.99 -15.18
CA ALA A 34 -4.21 -7.25 -16.07
C ALA A 34 -3.04 -8.14 -16.54
N PHE A 35 -2.39 -8.85 -15.63
CA PHE A 35 -1.11 -9.50 -15.92
C PHE A 35 -1.20 -10.98 -16.24
N TYR A 36 -2.23 -11.69 -15.77
CA TYR A 36 -2.39 -13.11 -16.09
C TYR A 36 -2.61 -13.36 -17.60
N PRO A 37 -3.49 -12.62 -18.31
CA PRO A 37 -3.65 -12.78 -19.76
C PRO A 37 -2.37 -12.51 -20.55
N MET A 38 -1.48 -11.65 -20.03
CA MET A 38 -0.20 -11.34 -20.67
C MET A 38 0.76 -12.54 -20.68
N HIS A 39 0.65 -13.45 -19.71
CA HIS A 39 1.42 -14.71 -19.74
C HIS A 39 0.94 -15.59 -20.90
N GLN A 40 -0.37 -15.70 -21.08
CA GLN A 40 -0.97 -16.45 -22.17
C GLN A 40 -0.63 -15.84 -23.53
N LEU A 41 -0.76 -14.51 -23.69
CA LEU A 41 -0.36 -13.79 -24.90
C LEU A 41 1.13 -14.01 -25.25
N GLY A 42 1.99 -14.04 -24.23
CA GLY A 42 3.41 -14.34 -24.41
C GLY A 42 3.66 -15.77 -24.91
N LEU A 43 2.89 -16.75 -24.42
CA LEU A 43 2.94 -18.13 -24.90
C LEU A 43 2.41 -18.29 -26.32
N GLU A 44 1.41 -17.48 -26.70
CA GLU A 44 0.88 -17.40 -28.07
C GLU A 44 1.81 -16.64 -29.03
N GLY A 45 2.95 -16.14 -28.54
CA GLY A 45 4.00 -15.53 -29.35
C GLY A 45 3.85 -14.03 -29.59
N MET A 46 2.98 -13.33 -28.87
CA MET A 46 2.82 -11.88 -28.99
C MET A 46 4.13 -11.15 -28.57
N PRO A 47 4.83 -10.45 -29.48
CA PRO A 47 6.05 -9.74 -29.15
C PRO A 47 5.76 -8.50 -28.31
N ARG A 48 6.68 -8.16 -27.38
CA ARG A 48 6.61 -6.91 -26.61
C ARG A 48 6.62 -5.68 -27.53
N ARG A 49 5.99 -4.58 -27.10
CA ARG A 49 5.96 -3.27 -27.80
C ARG A 49 5.23 -3.30 -29.16
N THR A 50 4.32 -4.24 -29.35
CA THR A 50 3.42 -4.30 -30.52
C THR A 50 2.14 -3.51 -30.23
N TYR A 51 1.85 -2.47 -31.02
CA TYR A 51 0.66 -1.63 -30.83
C TYR A 51 -0.50 -1.96 -31.79
N HIS A 52 -0.25 -2.77 -32.82
CA HIS A 52 -1.23 -3.11 -33.87
C HIS A 52 -1.07 -4.57 -34.29
N TYR A 53 -2.17 -5.33 -34.31
CA TYR A 53 -2.16 -6.80 -34.51
C TYR A 53 -3.35 -7.28 -35.37
N VAL A 54 -3.57 -6.63 -36.52
CA VAL A 54 -4.68 -6.96 -37.46
C VAL A 54 -4.66 -8.39 -37.98
N GLN A 55 -3.47 -9.00 -38.07
CA GLN A 55 -3.29 -10.36 -38.55
C GLN A 55 -3.51 -11.43 -37.46
N SER A 56 -3.73 -11.01 -36.20
CA SER A 56 -3.88 -11.88 -35.03
C SER A 56 -5.10 -11.47 -34.19
N PRO A 57 -6.33 -11.63 -34.72
CA PRO A 57 -7.56 -11.28 -34.00
C PRO A 57 -7.74 -12.03 -32.67
N GLU A 58 -7.12 -13.21 -32.52
CA GLU A 58 -7.12 -14.04 -31.32
C GLU A 58 -6.55 -13.31 -30.08
N TRP A 59 -5.58 -12.41 -30.26
CA TRP A 59 -4.99 -11.64 -29.17
C TRP A 59 -5.90 -10.53 -28.64
N GLY A 60 -6.92 -10.14 -29.41
CA GLY A 60 -7.79 -9.01 -29.08
C GLY A 60 -8.53 -9.19 -27.76
N MET A 61 -9.07 -10.38 -27.51
CA MET A 61 -9.84 -10.66 -26.30
C MET A 61 -8.97 -10.60 -25.04
N LEU A 62 -7.78 -11.22 -25.07
CA LEU A 62 -6.85 -11.23 -23.93
C LEU A 62 -6.31 -9.81 -23.63
N ASN A 63 -6.03 -9.01 -24.67
CA ASN A 63 -5.64 -7.61 -24.50
C ASN A 63 -6.79 -6.74 -23.94
N LEU A 64 -8.04 -7.00 -24.33
CA LEU A 64 -9.21 -6.32 -23.76
C LEU A 64 -9.36 -6.63 -22.26
N ILE A 65 -9.27 -7.90 -21.87
CA ILE A 65 -9.32 -8.31 -20.46
C ILE A 65 -8.20 -7.64 -19.67
N SER A 66 -6.98 -7.64 -20.22
CA SER A 66 -5.82 -6.97 -19.61
C SER A 66 -6.09 -5.47 -19.38
N THR A 67 -6.66 -4.81 -20.39
CA THR A 67 -7.02 -3.38 -20.32
C THR A 67 -8.07 -3.10 -19.24
N ILE A 68 -9.10 -3.95 -19.14
CA ILE A 68 -10.11 -3.84 -18.06
C ILE A 68 -9.44 -4.00 -16.69
N GLY A 69 -8.53 -4.95 -16.55
CA GLY A 69 -7.73 -5.15 -15.33
C GLY A 69 -6.98 -3.89 -14.91
N VAL A 70 -6.35 -3.19 -15.86
CA VAL A 70 -5.64 -1.92 -15.59
C VAL A 70 -6.59 -0.82 -15.11
N TYR A 71 -7.79 -0.71 -15.66
CA TYR A 71 -8.79 0.25 -15.16
C TYR A 71 -9.24 -0.08 -13.72
N ILE A 72 -9.36 -1.36 -13.38
CA ILE A 72 -9.66 -1.79 -12.00
C ILE A 72 -8.51 -1.42 -11.04
N ILE A 73 -7.26 -1.56 -11.48
CA ILE A 73 -6.09 -1.10 -10.71
C ILE A 73 -6.16 0.41 -10.47
N ALA A 74 -6.46 1.20 -11.51
CA ALA A 74 -6.60 2.65 -11.39
C ALA A 74 -7.70 3.05 -10.40
N LEU A 75 -8.82 2.32 -10.37
CA LEU A 75 -9.86 2.50 -9.37
C LEU A 75 -9.35 2.21 -7.95
N SER A 76 -8.59 1.13 -7.75
CA SER A 76 -7.99 0.82 -6.44
C SER A 76 -7.03 1.92 -5.97
N VAL A 77 -6.17 2.43 -6.85
CA VAL A 77 -5.28 3.56 -6.52
C VAL A 77 -6.10 4.80 -6.13
N SER A 78 -7.20 5.06 -6.82
CA SER A 78 -8.11 6.17 -6.49
C SER A 78 -8.75 5.99 -5.10
N MET A 79 -9.13 4.76 -4.74
CA MET A 79 -9.63 4.44 -3.39
C MET A 79 -8.57 4.69 -2.32
N PHE A 80 -7.30 4.37 -2.59
CA PHE A 80 -6.20 4.66 -1.67
C PHE A 80 -6.03 6.17 -1.45
N ILE A 81 -6.00 6.96 -2.52
CA ILE A 81 -5.92 8.43 -2.45
C ILE A 81 -7.10 8.98 -1.64
N PHE A 82 -8.31 8.51 -1.92
CA PHE A 82 -9.51 8.90 -1.17
C PHE A 82 -9.37 8.57 0.33
N ASN A 83 -8.85 7.40 0.68
CA ASN A 83 -8.64 7.02 2.08
C ASN A 83 -7.65 7.97 2.78
N VAL A 84 -6.55 8.31 2.12
CA VAL A 84 -5.56 9.26 2.65
C VAL A 84 -6.17 10.64 2.83
N VAL A 85 -6.85 11.18 1.81
CA VAL A 85 -7.50 12.50 1.90
C VAL A 85 -8.54 12.53 3.02
N LYS A 86 -9.40 11.51 3.10
CA LYS A 86 -10.44 11.42 4.15
C LYS A 86 -9.83 11.30 5.55
N SER A 87 -8.87 10.42 5.75
CA SER A 87 -8.32 10.15 7.07
C SER A 87 -7.39 11.27 7.56
N VAL A 88 -6.51 11.76 6.69
CA VAL A 88 -5.44 12.69 7.03
C VAL A 88 -5.87 14.13 6.80
N VAL A 89 -6.21 14.49 5.56
CA VAL A 89 -6.48 15.89 5.16
C VAL A 89 -7.77 16.40 5.79
N LEU A 90 -8.84 15.62 5.70
CA LEU A 90 -10.15 15.95 6.29
C LEU A 90 -10.23 15.58 7.78
N LYS A 91 -9.16 15.05 8.37
CA LYS A 91 -9.08 14.67 9.80
C LYS A 91 -10.20 13.70 10.23
N GLY A 92 -10.69 12.86 9.33
CA GLY A 92 -11.72 11.86 9.60
C GLY A 92 -11.18 10.54 10.18
N GLY A 93 -9.86 10.33 10.17
CA GLY A 93 -9.21 9.15 10.73
C GLY A 93 -9.09 9.24 12.25
N LYS A 94 -9.08 8.10 12.95
CA LYS A 94 -8.80 8.08 14.40
C LYS A 94 -7.40 8.64 14.66
N VAL A 95 -7.24 9.35 15.79
CA VAL A 95 -5.92 9.79 16.26
C VAL A 95 -5.09 8.54 16.54
N ALA A 96 -3.88 8.51 16.01
CA ALA A 96 -2.94 7.42 16.26
C ALA A 96 -2.28 7.61 17.62
N ASP A 97 -2.12 6.51 18.35
CA ASP A 97 -1.23 6.48 19.51
C ASP A 97 0.24 6.53 19.05
N ASP A 98 1.17 6.61 20.00
CA ASP A 98 2.60 6.60 19.71
C ASP A 98 3.03 5.28 19.05
N ASP A 99 2.44 4.17 19.51
CA ASP A 99 2.55 2.84 18.90
C ASP A 99 1.18 2.18 18.66
N PRO A 100 0.52 2.46 17.52
CA PRO A 100 -0.76 1.86 17.18
C PRO A 100 -0.65 0.39 16.74
N TRP A 101 0.56 -0.13 16.52
CA TRP A 101 0.79 -1.46 15.95
C TRP A 101 1.42 -2.46 16.92
N ASN A 102 1.75 -2.03 18.15
CA ASN A 102 2.52 -2.81 19.11
C ASN A 102 3.81 -3.37 18.46
N ALA A 103 4.57 -2.46 17.86
CA ALA A 103 5.71 -2.75 17.02
C ALA A 103 6.98 -3.07 17.84
N ASP A 104 8.02 -3.53 17.13
CA ASP A 104 9.26 -3.98 17.78
C ASP A 104 10.35 -2.90 17.82
N THR A 105 10.24 -1.90 16.94
CA THR A 105 11.34 -1.04 16.50
C THR A 105 11.23 0.38 17.04
N LEU A 106 12.38 1.03 17.23
CA LEU A 106 12.49 2.30 17.97
C LEU A 106 11.63 3.44 17.39
N GLU A 107 11.33 3.44 16.10
CA GLU A 107 10.49 4.49 15.54
C GLU A 107 9.14 4.60 16.24
N TRP A 108 8.63 3.53 16.85
CA TRP A 108 7.36 3.54 17.58
C TRP A 108 7.49 3.92 19.06
N ALA A 109 8.71 4.14 19.57
CA ALA A 109 8.95 4.62 20.94
C ALA A 109 8.89 6.16 21.10
N THR A 110 8.63 6.89 20.01
CA THR A 110 8.45 8.36 20.04
C THR A 110 7.03 8.75 19.63
N THR A 111 6.68 10.02 19.72
CA THR A 111 5.33 10.50 19.43
C THR A 111 4.93 10.32 17.95
N SER A 112 3.63 10.32 17.67
CA SER A 112 3.08 10.29 16.31
C SER A 112 2.28 11.58 15.99
N PRO A 113 2.82 12.56 15.24
CA PRO A 113 4.12 12.59 14.57
C PRO A 113 5.32 12.84 15.51
N PRO A 114 6.53 12.42 15.12
CA PRO A 114 7.73 12.62 15.94
C PRO A 114 8.11 14.10 16.02
N PRO A 115 8.74 14.54 17.13
CA PRO A 115 9.29 15.88 17.23
C PRO A 115 10.48 16.05 16.27
N PRO A 116 10.92 17.29 15.94
CA PRO A 116 12.04 17.52 15.02
C PRO A 116 13.36 16.85 15.40
N TYR A 117 13.54 16.54 16.69
CA TYR A 117 14.72 15.87 17.24
C TYR A 117 14.54 14.35 17.43
N ASN A 118 13.39 13.79 17.06
CA ASN A 118 12.96 12.40 17.26
C ASN A 118 12.91 11.94 18.73
N PHE A 119 14.06 11.84 19.41
CA PHE A 119 14.18 11.38 20.79
C PHE A 119 14.84 12.44 21.64
N ALA A 120 14.25 12.73 22.81
CA ALA A 120 14.84 13.66 23.77
C ALA A 120 16.11 13.10 24.44
N ARG A 121 16.22 11.77 24.51
CA ARG A 121 17.39 11.03 25.01
C ARG A 121 17.71 9.91 24.03
N ILE A 122 19.00 9.60 23.86
CA ILE A 122 19.42 8.51 22.97
C ILE A 122 18.99 7.18 23.61
N PRO A 123 18.12 6.38 22.96
CA PRO A 123 17.72 5.10 23.50
C PRO A 123 18.89 4.11 23.48
N VAL A 124 19.04 3.33 24.55
CA VAL A 124 20.03 2.26 24.63
C VAL A 124 19.38 0.98 24.10
N VAL A 125 20.05 0.31 23.16
CA VAL A 125 19.54 -0.89 22.47
C VAL A 125 20.25 -2.13 23.00
N HIS A 126 19.49 -3.09 23.55
CA HIS A 126 20.04 -4.36 24.06
C HIS A 126 19.66 -5.57 23.20
N SER A 127 18.63 -5.46 22.36
CA SER A 127 18.17 -6.53 21.48
C SER A 127 17.79 -6.03 20.08
N ALA A 128 17.45 -6.97 19.19
CA ALA A 128 16.90 -6.66 17.89
C ALA A 128 15.46 -6.10 17.93
N ARG A 129 14.78 -6.15 19.09
CA ARG A 129 13.40 -5.69 19.29
C ARG A 129 13.30 -4.78 20.52
N PRO A 130 13.81 -3.54 20.44
CA PRO A 130 13.93 -2.66 21.60
C PRO A 130 12.61 -2.49 22.37
N LEU A 131 11.47 -2.29 21.70
CA LEU A 131 10.19 -2.02 22.37
C LEU A 131 9.60 -3.21 23.14
N LYS A 132 10.14 -4.41 22.97
CA LYS A 132 9.67 -5.63 23.65
C LYS A 132 10.54 -6.02 24.84
N GLU A 133 11.52 -5.21 25.18
CA GLU A 133 12.36 -5.41 26.35
C GLU A 133 11.63 -4.94 27.62
N ASP A 134 11.90 -5.59 28.75
CA ASP A 134 11.39 -5.15 30.06
C ASP A 134 12.20 -3.95 30.63
N VAL A 135 12.87 -3.18 29.75
CA VAL A 135 13.72 -2.04 30.11
C VAL A 135 12.97 -0.74 29.81
N PRO A 136 12.85 0.21 30.75
CA PRO A 136 12.19 1.49 30.47
C PRO A 136 12.93 2.31 29.40
N HIS A 137 12.19 2.86 28.45
CA HIS A 137 12.71 3.71 27.36
C HIS A 137 12.21 5.16 27.48
#